data_AF-A0A845DM17-F1
#
_entry.id   AF-A0A845DM17-F1
#
_cell.length_a   1.000
_cell.length_b   1.000
_cell.length_c   1.000
_cell.angle_alpha   90.00
_cell.angle_beta   90.00
_cell.angle_gamma   90.00
#
_symmetry.space_group_name_H-M   'P 1'
#
loop_
_entity.id
_entity.type
_entity.pdbx_description
1 polymer ?
#
loop_
_entity_poly.entity_id
_entity_poly.type
_entity_poly.pdbx_seq_one_letter_code
_entity_poly.pdbx_strand_id
1 'polypeptide(L)'
;MSRRRRTRAGGQPARQSRTGEAGSQSASREGAQSQARGRQSGGKLRWYKADLHTHTPASNDYEEPAVSYLQWLTTARERGLDIVAITDHNTVAGVAAIRREIEWLTRLKEENRLTPEERSNLEQWLKLANEIVILPGFEFTATFGFHILAIYPPDTSVRKLEHTLLRLNVPEDRLLAGSTETGASTDVTTAYETIVDSGGIAIAAHANSTNGVAMRNFPFGGQTKIAYTQDENLSALEVTDLESRSRRATSRFFNGSKTEYPRKMHCIQGSDAHRLDNDPRNSRRLGLGERATELLLPEPTFDAIRELFASRFFDRTRPFRAPEKEVDHLAAARAEGPNQTQSFHESANIKGGRQTVVLADLCAFANTDGGTIFVGASARKGKVKGLAASKQVQTELQQALSERLTPPLEARFEILANSGGDVLRIGVDAGDSKPYCLDGSKFYVRNDAETSLALRDEIVALVLESVGLSSDLVANGDAEDAPVSTGAARDGKSDGNGTGRSGVSDGGGKQGASASDDPFYLPQDGVEIVSSETRGGTAYYV
;
A
#
# COMPACT_ATOMS: atom_id res chain seq x y z
N MET A 1 1.06 -85.65 63.33
CA MET A 1 1.09 -86.89 62.53
C MET A 1 0.40 -86.56 61.22
N SER A 2 0.93 -86.64 60.00
CA SER A 2 2.01 -87.43 59.41
C SER A 2 2.75 -86.58 58.35
N ARG A 3 4.04 -86.89 58.16
CA ARG A 3 5.04 -86.19 57.32
C ARG A 3 5.14 -86.84 55.94
N ARG A 4 5.59 -86.07 54.92
CA ARG A 4 6.70 -86.38 53.98
C ARG A 4 6.92 -85.18 53.04
N ARG A 5 8.04 -84.44 53.17
CA ARG A 5 9.42 -84.58 52.57
C ARG A 5 9.51 -83.88 51.20
N ARG A 6 10.13 -82.69 51.13
CA ARG A 6 11.57 -82.36 50.90
C ARG A 6 12.10 -82.70 49.50
N THR A 7 12.59 -81.69 48.78
CA THR A 7 13.70 -81.80 47.83
C THR A 7 14.59 -80.55 47.92
N ARG A 8 15.91 -80.77 47.87
CA ARG A 8 17.00 -79.77 47.94
C ARG A 8 18.00 -80.15 46.84
N ALA A 9 18.44 -79.14 46.09
CA ALA A 9 19.70 -78.92 45.37
C ALA A 9 20.60 -80.09 44.87
N GLY A 10 21.14 -79.91 43.66
CA GLY A 10 22.53 -80.30 43.33
C GLY A 10 22.73 -80.90 41.94
N GLY A 11 23.43 -80.19 41.05
CA GLY A 11 23.92 -80.73 39.78
C GLY A 11 24.77 -79.73 38.98
N GLN A 12 26.09 -79.89 39.03
CA GLN A 12 27.15 -79.34 38.16
C GLN A 12 27.95 -80.57 37.61
N PRO A 13 28.92 -80.46 36.67
CA PRO A 13 29.09 -79.60 35.49
C PRO A 13 29.69 -80.37 34.25
N ALA A 14 30.20 -79.61 33.26
CA ALA A 14 31.15 -79.97 32.17
C ALA A 14 30.50 -80.44 30.84
N ARG A 15 30.75 -79.84 29.66
CA ARG A 15 32.04 -79.70 28.97
C ARG A 15 31.93 -78.72 27.78
N GLN A 16 33.04 -78.08 27.45
CA GLN A 16 33.21 -77.09 26.39
C GLN A 16 33.27 -77.73 24.98
N SER A 17 32.67 -77.08 23.98
CA SER A 17 33.34 -76.76 22.70
C SER A 17 32.48 -75.84 21.81
N ARG A 18 33.00 -74.62 21.63
CA ARG A 18 32.96 -73.70 20.47
C ARG A 18 31.95 -73.97 19.33
N THR A 19 31.10 -72.98 19.06
CA THR A 19 30.99 -72.13 17.85
C THR A 19 29.68 -71.33 17.98
N GLY A 20 29.70 -70.02 18.22
CA GLY A 20 29.64 -69.02 17.15
C GLY A 20 28.23 -68.41 17.08
N GLU A 21 28.13 -67.10 17.33
CA GLU A 21 26.99 -66.19 17.10
C GLU A 21 25.73 -66.29 17.98
N ALA A 22 25.65 -65.41 18.99
CA ALA A 22 24.43 -64.69 19.37
C ALA A 22 24.82 -63.49 20.27
N GLY A 23 24.79 -62.29 19.68
CA GLY A 23 25.05 -61.03 20.39
C GLY A 23 23.96 -60.73 21.41
N SER A 24 24.38 -60.44 22.64
CA SER A 24 23.56 -60.00 23.75
C SER A 24 22.92 -58.64 23.48
N GLN A 25 21.60 -58.59 23.47
CA GLN A 25 20.83 -57.35 23.52
C GLN A 25 20.94 -56.76 24.93
N SER A 26 21.77 -55.73 25.09
CA SER A 26 21.68 -54.75 26.16
C SER A 26 21.11 -53.47 25.57
N ALA A 27 19.86 -53.16 25.90
CA ALA A 27 19.17 -51.96 25.47
C ALA A 27 19.82 -50.71 26.09
N SER A 28 20.73 -50.10 25.33
CA SER A 28 21.27 -48.77 25.58
C SER A 28 20.40 -47.72 24.91
N ARG A 29 20.15 -46.65 25.67
CA ARG A 29 19.58 -45.37 25.24
C ARG A 29 20.29 -44.87 23.97
N GLU A 30 19.56 -44.82 22.87
CA GLU A 30 19.83 -43.91 21.75
C GLU A 30 18.55 -43.15 21.42
N GLY A 31 18.73 -41.84 21.22
CA GLY A 31 17.69 -40.85 21.09
C GLY A 31 16.73 -41.15 19.95
N ALA A 32 15.46 -40.91 20.22
CA ALA A 32 14.41 -40.84 19.23
C ALA A 32 14.64 -39.63 18.30
N GLN A 33 15.55 -39.78 17.34
CA GLN A 33 15.43 -39.12 16.05
C GLN A 33 14.37 -39.88 15.25
N SER A 34 13.09 -39.66 15.60
CA SER A 34 11.99 -40.06 14.74
C SER A 34 12.03 -39.17 13.50
N GLN A 35 12.46 -39.79 12.41
CA GLN A 35 12.45 -39.26 11.06
C GLN A 35 11.14 -38.52 10.78
N ALA A 36 11.22 -37.19 10.70
CA ALA A 36 10.27 -36.38 9.98
C ALA A 36 10.33 -36.82 8.52
N ARG A 37 9.45 -37.75 8.13
CA ARG A 37 9.13 -38.00 6.72
C ARG A 37 8.39 -36.77 6.23
N GLY A 38 9.15 -35.76 5.83
CA GLY A 38 8.67 -34.64 5.04
C GLY A 38 7.96 -35.21 3.81
N ARG A 39 6.64 -35.07 3.80
CA ARG A 39 5.81 -35.36 2.64
C ARG A 39 6.11 -34.22 1.67
N GLN A 40 7.16 -34.36 0.86
CA GLN A 40 7.47 -33.40 -0.19
C GLN A 40 6.27 -33.35 -1.13
N SER A 41 5.46 -32.31 -1.00
CA SER A 41 4.37 -32.02 -1.94
C SER A 41 5.02 -31.65 -3.27
N GLY A 42 5.08 -32.62 -4.18
CA GLY A 42 5.59 -32.46 -5.56
C GLY A 42 4.68 -31.61 -6.44
N GLY A 43 4.02 -30.60 -5.88
CA GLY A 43 3.18 -29.65 -6.60
C GLY A 43 4.04 -28.58 -7.26
N LYS A 44 3.67 -28.16 -8.48
CA LYS A 44 4.28 -27.02 -9.13
C LYS A 44 4.00 -25.76 -8.30
N LEU A 45 5.06 -25.10 -7.83
CA LEU A 45 4.95 -23.85 -7.06
C LEU A 45 4.23 -22.76 -7.88
N ARG A 46 3.33 -22.02 -7.23
CA ARG A 46 2.57 -20.90 -7.80
C ARG A 46 2.54 -19.73 -6.81
N TRP A 47 2.51 -18.52 -7.36
CA TRP A 47 2.31 -17.31 -6.55
C TRP A 47 0.84 -17.18 -6.21
N TYR A 48 0.56 -17.00 -4.92
CA TYR A 48 -0.78 -16.73 -4.39
C TYR A 48 -0.78 -15.37 -3.71
N LYS A 49 -1.79 -14.55 -4.00
CA LYS A 49 -1.97 -13.25 -3.35
C LYS A 49 -2.69 -13.46 -2.02
N ALA A 50 -2.05 -13.05 -0.93
CA ALA A 50 -2.52 -13.23 0.43
C ALA A 50 -2.64 -11.90 1.17
N ASP A 51 -3.74 -11.72 1.89
CA ASP A 51 -3.87 -10.65 2.89
C ASP A 51 -4.16 -11.29 4.25
N LEU A 52 -3.18 -11.22 5.14
CA LEU A 52 -3.18 -11.95 6.41
C LEU A 52 -3.55 -11.06 7.62
N HIS A 53 -3.84 -9.79 7.37
CA HIS A 53 -4.23 -8.83 8.40
C HIS A 53 -5.42 -8.03 7.88
N THR A 54 -6.63 -8.47 8.23
CA THR A 54 -7.87 -7.83 7.80
C THR A 54 -8.92 -7.91 8.90
N HIS A 55 -9.68 -6.83 9.06
CA HIS A 55 -10.78 -6.75 10.02
C HIS A 55 -12.12 -6.91 9.31
N THR A 56 -13.11 -7.32 10.08
CA THR A 56 -14.50 -7.45 9.66
C THR A 56 -15.40 -6.56 10.51
N PRO A 57 -16.69 -6.41 10.17
CA PRO A 57 -17.65 -5.63 10.97
C PRO A 57 -17.83 -6.09 12.42
N ALA A 58 -17.24 -7.24 12.81
CA ALA A 58 -17.20 -7.69 14.19
C ALA A 58 -16.15 -6.97 15.06
N SER A 59 -15.16 -6.33 14.44
CA SER A 59 -14.19 -5.48 15.15
C SER A 59 -14.82 -4.13 15.49
N ASN A 60 -14.59 -3.61 16.69
CA ASN A 60 -15.24 -2.37 17.16
C ASN A 60 -14.82 -1.12 16.39
N ASP A 61 -13.64 -1.15 15.78
CA ASP A 61 -13.05 -0.08 14.98
C ASP A 61 -13.32 -0.21 13.48
N TYR A 62 -14.15 -1.18 13.06
CA TYR A 62 -14.57 -1.30 11.68
C TYR A 62 -15.48 -0.11 11.29
N GLU A 63 -15.06 0.65 10.28
CA GLU A 63 -15.66 1.95 9.95
C GLU A 63 -17.03 1.81 9.26
N GLU A 64 -17.34 0.62 8.73
CA GLU A 64 -18.51 0.36 7.89
C GLU A 64 -19.37 -0.81 8.45
N PRO A 65 -20.07 -0.63 9.58
CA PRO A 65 -20.76 -1.72 10.29
C PRO A 65 -21.95 -2.33 9.53
N ALA A 66 -22.45 -1.65 8.49
CA ALA A 66 -23.56 -2.12 7.66
C ALA A 66 -23.14 -3.12 6.56
N VAL A 67 -21.84 -3.32 6.36
CA VAL A 67 -21.31 -4.24 5.36
C VAL A 67 -21.62 -5.68 5.78
N SER A 68 -22.14 -6.49 4.85
CA SER A 68 -22.33 -7.91 5.12
C SER A 68 -21.03 -8.70 4.93
N TYR A 69 -20.88 -9.83 5.63
CA TYR A 69 -19.71 -10.69 5.45
C TYR A 69 -19.61 -11.26 4.03
N LEU A 70 -20.74 -11.46 3.36
CA LEU A 70 -20.77 -11.88 1.95
C LEU A 70 -20.21 -10.78 1.03
N GLN A 71 -20.57 -9.52 1.28
CA GLN A 71 -20.00 -8.38 0.56
C GLN A 71 -18.49 -8.28 0.79
N TRP A 72 -18.05 -8.39 2.05
CA TRP A 72 -16.64 -8.38 2.42
C TRP A 72 -15.83 -9.45 1.66
N LEU A 73 -16.33 -10.70 1.63
CA LEU A 73 -15.64 -11.78 0.92
C LEU A 73 -15.70 -11.61 -0.61
N THR A 74 -16.80 -11.07 -1.13
CA THR A 74 -16.93 -10.73 -2.55
C THR A 74 -15.90 -9.69 -2.95
N THR A 75 -15.75 -8.62 -2.15
CA THR A 75 -14.72 -7.60 -2.37
C THR A 75 -13.32 -8.19 -2.31
N ALA A 76 -13.02 -9.09 -1.35
CA ALA A 76 -11.75 -9.80 -1.30
C ALA A 76 -11.45 -10.54 -2.61
N ARG A 77 -12.46 -11.20 -3.20
CA ARG A 77 -12.35 -11.91 -4.48
C ARG A 77 -12.15 -10.96 -5.65
N GLU A 78 -12.91 -9.87 -5.72
CA GLU A 78 -12.77 -8.85 -6.76
C GLU A 78 -11.38 -8.18 -6.74
N ARG A 79 -10.77 -8.06 -5.55
CA ARG A 79 -9.40 -7.58 -5.34
C ARG A 79 -8.34 -8.64 -5.69
N GLY A 80 -8.76 -9.84 -6.12
CA GLY A 80 -7.90 -10.93 -6.57
C GLY A 80 -7.15 -11.65 -5.45
N LEU A 81 -7.66 -11.62 -4.22
CA LEU A 81 -7.05 -12.36 -3.10
C LEU A 81 -7.33 -13.85 -3.21
N ASP A 82 -6.29 -14.67 -3.20
CA ASP A 82 -6.38 -16.13 -3.13
C ASP A 82 -6.52 -16.62 -1.69
N ILE A 83 -5.87 -15.92 -0.75
CA ILE A 83 -5.84 -16.23 0.68
C ILE A 83 -6.20 -14.97 1.46
N VAL A 84 -7.14 -15.09 2.40
CA VAL A 84 -7.50 -14.00 3.32
C VAL A 84 -7.59 -14.52 4.75
N ALA A 85 -7.08 -13.78 5.72
CA ALA A 85 -7.22 -14.10 7.14
C ALA A 85 -8.12 -13.10 7.84
N ILE A 86 -9.14 -13.59 8.55
CA ILE A 86 -9.99 -12.76 9.42
C ILE A 86 -9.28 -12.60 10.75
N THR A 87 -8.88 -11.39 11.10
CA THR A 87 -8.05 -11.10 12.28
C THR A 87 -8.64 -9.96 13.10
N ASP A 88 -9.93 -10.05 13.46
CA ASP A 88 -10.61 -9.04 14.29
C ASP A 88 -9.90 -8.83 15.64
N HIS A 89 -9.98 -7.62 16.19
CA HIS A 89 -9.34 -7.27 17.46
C HIS A 89 -9.91 -8.03 18.65
N ASN A 90 -9.08 -8.86 19.29
CA ASN A 90 -9.38 -9.60 20.52
C ASN A 90 -10.70 -10.41 20.47
N THR A 91 -11.19 -10.73 19.27
CA THR A 91 -12.45 -11.44 19.07
C THR A 91 -12.36 -12.38 17.88
N VAL A 92 -13.26 -13.36 17.86
CA VAL A 92 -13.48 -14.25 16.71
C VAL A 92 -14.94 -14.22 16.26
N ALA A 93 -15.67 -13.16 16.63
CA ALA A 93 -17.08 -13.00 16.31
C ALA A 93 -17.33 -12.95 14.79
N GLY A 94 -16.42 -12.38 13.98
CA GLY A 94 -16.53 -12.38 12.52
C GLY A 94 -16.46 -13.79 11.93
N VAL A 95 -15.47 -14.59 12.38
CA VAL A 95 -15.34 -16.01 12.01
C VAL A 95 -16.59 -16.80 12.42
N ALA A 96 -17.10 -16.55 13.63
CA ALA A 96 -18.30 -17.22 14.15
C ALA A 96 -19.56 -16.85 13.36
N ALA A 97 -19.70 -15.57 12.97
CA ALA A 97 -20.83 -15.07 12.20
C ALA A 97 -20.89 -15.72 10.81
N ILE A 98 -19.78 -15.75 10.08
CA ILE A 98 -19.69 -16.37 8.74
C ILE A 98 -20.06 -17.85 8.81
N ARG A 99 -19.48 -18.60 9.76
CA ARG A 99 -19.77 -20.03 9.89
C ARG A 99 -21.23 -20.30 10.24
N ARG A 100 -21.79 -19.51 11.16
CA ARG A 100 -23.19 -19.61 11.56
C ARG A 100 -24.14 -19.29 10.42
N GLU A 101 -23.82 -18.29 9.59
CA GLU A 101 -24.61 -17.94 8.40
C GLU A 101 -24.61 -19.10 7.38
N ILE A 102 -23.44 -19.67 7.08
CA ILE A 102 -23.31 -20.82 6.17
C ILE A 102 -24.05 -22.04 6.72
N GLU A 103 -23.90 -22.34 8.02
CA GLU A 103 -24.59 -23.46 8.68
C GLU A 103 -26.12 -23.27 8.63
N TRP A 104 -26.59 -22.06 8.92
CA TRP A 104 -28.01 -21.72 8.89
C TRP A 104 -28.61 -21.90 7.50
N LEU A 105 -27.96 -21.34 6.47
CA LEU A 105 -28.39 -21.49 5.08
C LEU A 105 -28.33 -22.96 4.62
N THR A 106 -27.33 -23.72 5.06
CA THR A 106 -27.23 -25.15 4.76
C THR A 106 -28.38 -25.94 5.39
N ARG A 107 -28.73 -25.66 6.65
CA ARG A 107 -29.86 -26.30 7.34
C ARG A 107 -31.19 -25.99 6.65
N LEU A 108 -31.43 -24.73 6.27
CA LEU A 108 -32.63 -24.36 5.53
C LEU A 108 -32.74 -25.12 4.19
N LYS A 109 -31.59 -25.45 3.57
CA LYS A 109 -31.54 -26.18 2.29
C LYS A 109 -31.93 -27.62 2.46
N GLU A 110 -31.45 -28.26 3.51
CA GLU A 110 -31.84 -29.62 3.88
C GLU A 110 -33.34 -29.70 4.20
N GLU A 111 -33.88 -28.66 4.85
CA GLU A 111 -35.32 -28.56 5.15
C GLU A 111 -36.19 -28.15 3.94
N ASN A 112 -35.60 -27.87 2.76
CA ASN A 112 -36.28 -27.32 1.58
C ASN A 112 -37.07 -26.02 1.86
N ARG A 113 -36.56 -25.19 2.78
CA ARG A 113 -37.20 -23.93 3.22
C ARG A 113 -36.52 -22.67 2.69
N LEU A 114 -35.54 -22.79 1.80
CA LEU A 114 -34.85 -21.62 1.24
C LEU A 114 -35.78 -20.75 0.42
N THR A 115 -35.73 -19.46 0.71
CA THR A 115 -36.19 -18.43 -0.21
C THR A 115 -35.26 -18.35 -1.44
N PRO A 116 -35.72 -17.76 -2.56
CA PRO A 116 -34.87 -17.55 -3.74
C PRO A 116 -33.61 -16.71 -3.45
N GLU A 117 -33.72 -15.72 -2.56
CA GLU A 117 -32.60 -14.85 -2.17
C GLU A 117 -31.56 -15.60 -1.35
N GLU A 118 -31.98 -16.34 -0.32
CA GLU A 118 -31.09 -17.19 0.49
C GLU A 118 -30.38 -18.25 -0.36
N ARG A 119 -31.01 -18.70 -1.45
CA ARG A 119 -30.41 -19.67 -2.38
C ARG A 119 -29.27 -19.04 -3.15
N SER A 120 -29.49 -17.84 -3.67
CA SER A 120 -28.44 -17.06 -4.32
C SER A 120 -27.28 -16.81 -3.36
N ASN A 121 -27.55 -16.43 -2.12
CA ASN A 121 -26.52 -16.17 -1.11
C ASN A 121 -25.71 -17.43 -0.78
N LEU A 122 -26.36 -18.58 -0.58
CA LEU A 122 -25.67 -19.84 -0.32
C LEU A 122 -24.82 -20.30 -1.52
N GLU A 123 -25.32 -20.14 -2.74
CA GLU A 123 -24.56 -20.42 -3.95
C GLU A 123 -23.32 -19.52 -4.08
N GLN A 124 -23.44 -18.23 -3.75
CA GLN A 124 -22.32 -17.30 -3.70
C GLN A 124 -21.30 -17.69 -2.62
N TRP A 125 -21.74 -18.03 -1.41
CA TRP A 125 -20.87 -18.51 -0.34
C TRP A 125 -20.08 -19.76 -0.77
N LEU A 126 -20.76 -20.76 -1.35
CA LEU A 126 -20.11 -21.98 -1.82
C LEU A 126 -19.15 -21.72 -2.98
N LYS A 127 -19.47 -20.79 -3.88
CA LYS A 127 -18.56 -20.37 -4.95
C LYS A 127 -17.31 -19.72 -4.36
N LEU A 128 -17.47 -18.73 -3.49
CA LEU A 128 -16.37 -18.00 -2.88
C LEU A 128 -15.49 -18.90 -2.01
N ALA A 129 -16.07 -19.87 -1.29
CA ALA A 129 -15.33 -20.83 -0.48
C ALA A 129 -14.45 -21.79 -1.31
N ASN A 130 -14.79 -22.02 -2.59
CA ASN A 130 -13.96 -22.81 -3.51
C ASN A 130 -12.87 -21.96 -4.20
N GLU A 131 -13.06 -20.63 -4.22
CA GLU A 131 -12.16 -19.71 -4.91
C GLU A 131 -11.13 -19.09 -3.94
N ILE A 132 -11.54 -18.68 -2.73
CA ILE A 132 -10.73 -18.07 -1.66
C ILE A 132 -10.48 -19.08 -0.54
N VAL A 133 -9.25 -19.11 -0.04
CA VAL A 133 -8.93 -19.75 1.23
C VAL A 133 -9.07 -18.73 2.36
N ILE A 134 -10.03 -18.98 3.25
CA ILE A 134 -10.30 -18.14 4.43
C ILE A 134 -9.64 -18.78 5.64
N LEU A 135 -8.72 -18.05 6.27
CA LEU A 135 -8.02 -18.48 7.48
C LEU A 135 -8.67 -17.79 8.70
N PRO A 136 -9.16 -18.55 9.68
CA PRO A 136 -9.63 -17.96 10.92
C PRO A 136 -8.43 -17.49 11.76
N GLY A 137 -8.58 -16.34 12.41
CA GLY A 137 -7.57 -15.76 13.26
C GLY A 137 -8.13 -14.69 14.17
N PHE A 138 -7.25 -13.95 14.80
CA PHE A 138 -7.54 -12.75 15.58
C PHE A 138 -6.29 -11.89 15.69
N GLU A 139 -6.48 -10.59 15.88
CA GLU A 139 -5.42 -9.68 16.28
C GLU A 139 -5.48 -9.47 17.79
N PHE A 140 -4.45 -9.93 18.49
CA PHE A 140 -4.36 -9.85 19.93
C PHE A 140 -3.54 -8.63 20.36
N THR A 141 -4.09 -7.85 21.29
CA THR A 141 -3.41 -6.71 21.92
C THR A 141 -2.71 -7.17 23.20
N ALA A 142 -1.40 -7.39 23.15
CA ALA A 142 -0.55 -7.76 24.27
C ALA A 142 -0.23 -6.57 25.20
N THR A 143 0.52 -6.86 26.28
CA THR A 143 1.01 -5.84 27.22
C THR A 143 1.72 -4.69 26.49
N PHE A 144 1.52 -3.45 26.96
CA PHE A 144 1.96 -2.21 26.31
C PHE A 144 1.25 -1.86 24.99
N GLY A 145 0.17 -2.56 24.66
CA GLY A 145 -0.65 -2.28 23.48
C GLY A 145 -0.06 -2.85 22.19
N PHE A 146 0.82 -3.85 22.26
CA PHE A 146 1.41 -4.44 21.06
C PHE A 146 0.46 -5.38 20.36
N HIS A 147 0.41 -5.31 19.04
CA HIS A 147 -0.47 -6.18 18.26
C HIS A 147 0.26 -7.41 17.73
N ILE A 148 -0.42 -8.55 17.84
CA ILE A 148 0.07 -9.87 17.41
C ILE A 148 -1.05 -10.56 16.65
N LEU A 149 -0.78 -10.98 15.42
CA LEU A 149 -1.71 -11.79 14.65
C LEU A 149 -1.54 -13.25 15.01
N ALA A 150 -2.66 -13.92 15.24
CA ALA A 150 -2.76 -15.35 15.39
C ALA A 150 -3.60 -15.92 14.24
N ILE A 151 -2.99 -16.74 13.39
CA ILE A 151 -3.67 -17.34 12.23
C ILE A 151 -3.74 -18.85 12.42
N TYR A 152 -4.89 -19.45 12.12
CA TYR A 152 -5.16 -20.86 12.39
C TYR A 152 -5.58 -21.66 11.15
N PRO A 153 -5.52 -23.00 11.22
CA PRO A 153 -6.11 -23.86 10.21
C PRO A 153 -7.60 -23.56 9.96
N PRO A 154 -8.10 -23.65 8.71
CA PRO A 154 -9.50 -23.39 8.35
C PRO A 154 -10.54 -24.19 9.13
N ASP A 155 -10.18 -25.39 9.60
CA ASP A 155 -11.02 -26.32 10.35
C ASP A 155 -11.02 -26.06 11.87
N THR A 156 -10.20 -25.11 12.35
CA THR A 156 -10.12 -24.77 13.78
C THR A 156 -11.46 -24.29 14.30
N SER A 157 -11.99 -24.90 15.36
CA SER A 157 -13.30 -24.54 15.93
C SER A 157 -13.28 -23.15 16.60
N VAL A 158 -14.40 -22.44 16.54
CA VAL A 158 -14.55 -21.12 17.19
C VAL A 158 -14.23 -21.21 18.69
N ARG A 159 -14.73 -22.26 19.36
CA ARG A 159 -14.46 -22.53 20.78
C ARG A 159 -12.97 -22.66 21.10
N LYS A 160 -12.17 -23.25 20.21
CA LYS A 160 -10.72 -23.39 20.41
C LYS A 160 -10.03 -22.02 20.31
N LEU A 161 -10.49 -21.16 19.41
CA LEU A 161 -9.99 -19.79 19.29
C LEU A 161 -10.36 -18.95 20.52
N GLU A 162 -11.62 -18.99 20.95
CA GLU A 162 -12.10 -18.33 22.18
C GLU A 162 -11.31 -18.81 23.40
N HIS A 163 -11.10 -20.13 23.55
CA HIS A 163 -10.29 -20.69 24.61
C HIS A 163 -8.84 -20.20 24.57
N THR A 164 -8.29 -19.97 23.38
CA THR A 164 -6.94 -19.42 23.26
C THR A 164 -6.89 -17.96 23.70
N LEU A 165 -7.88 -17.14 23.32
CA LEU A 165 -7.99 -15.75 23.79
C LEU A 165 -8.17 -15.69 25.32
N LEU A 166 -8.95 -16.60 25.91
CA LEU A 166 -9.08 -16.72 27.37
C LEU A 166 -7.75 -17.09 28.04
N ARG A 167 -6.96 -18.01 27.45
CA ARG A 167 -5.60 -18.33 27.93
C ARG A 167 -4.64 -17.14 27.85
N LEU A 168 -4.87 -16.23 26.92
CA LEU A 168 -4.13 -14.98 26.78
C LEU A 168 -4.64 -13.89 27.76
N ASN A 169 -5.51 -14.24 28.70
CA ASN A 169 -6.12 -13.35 29.69
C ASN A 169 -6.94 -12.22 29.08
N VAL A 170 -7.58 -12.44 27.93
CA VAL A 170 -8.58 -11.49 27.41
C VAL A 170 -9.87 -11.61 28.22
N PRO A 171 -10.38 -10.53 28.83
CA PRO A 171 -11.64 -10.54 29.56
C PRO A 171 -12.84 -10.94 28.69
N GLU A 172 -13.78 -11.71 29.25
CA GLU A 172 -14.95 -12.23 28.52
C GLU A 172 -15.83 -11.14 27.89
N ASP A 173 -15.99 -10.01 28.58
CA ASP A 173 -16.73 -8.85 28.10
C ASP A 173 -16.07 -8.20 26.88
N ARG A 174 -14.73 -8.21 26.82
CA ARG A 174 -13.94 -7.68 25.71
C ARG A 174 -13.92 -8.62 24.50
N LEU A 175 -13.99 -9.95 24.72
CA LEU A 175 -14.12 -10.95 23.64
C LEU A 175 -15.37 -10.71 22.79
N LEU A 176 -16.47 -10.31 23.42
CA LEU A 176 -17.74 -10.06 22.72
C LEU A 176 -17.77 -8.71 22.00
N ALA A 177 -17.04 -7.72 22.51
CA ALA A 177 -17.05 -6.35 22.00
C ALA A 177 -16.02 -6.10 20.89
N GLY A 178 -14.98 -6.93 20.74
CA GLY A 178 -13.94 -6.71 19.72
C GLY A 178 -13.12 -5.44 19.98
N SER A 179 -12.84 -5.14 21.25
CA SER A 179 -12.25 -3.87 21.69
C SER A 179 -10.73 -3.83 21.48
N THR A 180 -10.23 -2.68 21.03
CA THR A 180 -8.80 -2.35 20.89
C THR A 180 -8.12 -1.96 22.20
N GLU A 181 -8.90 -1.73 23.26
CA GLU A 181 -8.37 -1.24 24.53
C GLU A 181 -7.83 -2.39 25.39
N THR A 182 -6.66 -2.12 26.00
CA THR A 182 -5.87 -3.04 26.81
C THR A 182 -6.68 -3.74 27.90
N GLY A 183 -6.96 -5.01 27.68
CA GLY A 183 -7.41 -5.95 28.71
C GLY A 183 -6.43 -7.11 28.95
N ALA A 184 -5.46 -7.32 28.05
CA ALA A 184 -4.57 -8.47 28.16
C ALA A 184 -3.30 -8.14 28.95
N SER A 185 -3.14 -8.82 30.07
CA SER A 185 -1.95 -8.78 30.94
C SER A 185 -0.81 -9.68 30.45
N THR A 186 -0.97 -10.33 29.29
CA THR A 186 0.00 -11.29 28.78
C THR A 186 1.10 -10.59 28.01
N ASP A 187 2.35 -10.96 28.28
CA ASP A 187 3.51 -10.45 27.57
C ASP A 187 3.58 -11.00 26.13
N VAL A 188 4.37 -10.35 25.28
CA VAL A 188 4.49 -10.66 23.86
C VAL A 188 5.03 -12.08 23.60
N THR A 189 6.01 -12.52 24.38
CA THR A 189 6.65 -13.84 24.21
C THR A 189 5.72 -14.99 24.62
N THR A 190 5.05 -14.86 25.76
CA THR A 190 4.03 -15.81 26.22
C THR A 190 2.85 -15.86 25.26
N ALA A 191 2.50 -14.73 24.64
CA ALA A 191 1.46 -14.70 23.61
C ALA A 191 1.87 -15.54 22.39
N TYR A 192 3.12 -15.40 21.89
CA TYR A 192 3.62 -16.22 20.79
C TYR A 192 3.61 -17.71 21.13
N GLU A 193 4.10 -18.08 22.30
CA GLU A 193 4.11 -19.47 22.77
C GLU A 193 2.69 -20.04 22.82
N THR A 194 1.75 -19.31 23.43
CA THR A 194 0.36 -19.74 23.57
C THR A 194 -0.34 -19.94 22.23
N ILE A 195 -0.05 -19.09 21.23
CA ILE A 195 -0.58 -19.20 19.86
C ILE A 195 0.01 -20.42 19.14
N VAL A 196 1.31 -20.67 19.27
CA VAL A 196 1.96 -21.82 18.62
C VAL A 196 1.50 -23.13 19.27
N ASP A 197 1.38 -23.17 20.61
CA ASP A 197 0.88 -24.32 21.37
C ASP A 197 -0.56 -24.70 21.01
N SER A 198 -1.40 -23.72 20.68
CA SER A 198 -2.76 -23.97 20.22
C SER A 198 -2.81 -24.37 18.73
N GLY A 199 -1.67 -24.39 18.04
CA GLY A 199 -1.53 -24.81 16.64
C GLY A 199 -1.72 -23.69 15.61
N GLY A 200 -1.59 -22.43 16.04
CA GLY A 200 -1.60 -21.26 15.18
C GLY A 200 -0.22 -20.84 14.69
N ILE A 201 -0.19 -19.82 13.84
CA ILE A 201 1.00 -19.08 13.41
C ILE A 201 0.96 -17.72 14.10
N ALA A 202 2.03 -17.39 14.83
CA ALA A 202 2.22 -16.07 15.43
C ALA A 202 2.98 -15.14 14.49
N ILE A 203 2.42 -13.96 14.22
CA ILE A 203 3.02 -12.92 13.38
C ILE A 203 2.95 -11.60 14.16
N ALA A 204 4.04 -10.83 14.17
CA ALA A 204 4.01 -9.49 14.76
C ALA A 204 3.34 -8.52 13.78
N ALA A 205 2.17 -7.98 14.15
CA ALA A 205 1.42 -7.04 13.33
C ALA A 205 2.20 -5.72 13.18
N HIS A 206 2.15 -5.16 11.96
CA HIS A 206 2.71 -3.85 11.58
C HIS A 206 3.92 -3.42 12.43
N ALA A 207 4.94 -4.27 12.51
CA ALA A 207 5.97 -4.27 13.55
C ALA A 207 6.77 -2.96 13.60
N ASN A 208 6.87 -2.24 12.50
CA ASN A 208 7.58 -0.96 12.37
C ASN A 208 6.68 0.28 12.51
N SER A 209 5.39 0.11 12.80
CA SER A 209 4.38 1.17 12.96
C SER A 209 3.90 1.28 14.41
N THR A 210 2.90 2.14 14.66
CA THR A 210 2.18 2.23 15.95
C THR A 210 1.75 0.84 16.43
N ASN A 211 1.83 0.58 17.73
CA ASN A 211 1.52 -0.73 18.34
C ASN A 211 2.36 -1.91 17.82
N GLY A 212 3.43 -1.64 17.05
CA GLY A 212 4.35 -2.65 16.56
C GLY A 212 5.51 -2.94 17.51
N VAL A 213 5.89 -4.22 17.64
CA VAL A 213 6.98 -4.66 18.53
C VAL A 213 8.38 -4.15 18.15
N ALA A 214 8.54 -3.57 16.96
CA ALA A 214 9.80 -3.09 16.41
C ALA A 214 9.79 -1.58 16.07
N MET A 215 8.93 -0.79 16.72
CA MET A 215 8.93 0.67 16.65
C MET A 215 10.32 1.29 16.83
N ARG A 216 10.59 2.39 16.12
CA ARG A 216 11.90 3.08 16.16
C ARG A 216 12.03 4.09 17.30
N ASN A 217 10.93 4.72 17.71
CA ASN A 217 10.93 5.87 18.61
C ASN A 217 10.27 5.58 19.96
N PHE A 218 9.98 4.31 20.26
CA PHE A 218 9.44 3.93 21.56
C PHE A 218 10.60 3.54 22.50
N PRO A 219 10.64 4.06 23.75
CA PRO A 219 11.76 3.87 24.68
C PRO A 219 11.79 2.46 25.28
N PHE A 220 12.07 1.44 24.47
CA PHE A 220 12.39 0.10 24.94
C PHE A 220 13.90 -0.11 25.01
N GLY A 221 14.35 -0.89 26.00
CA GLY A 221 15.71 -1.42 26.00
C GLY A 221 15.94 -2.29 24.77
N GLY A 222 17.12 -2.18 24.14
CA GLY A 222 17.44 -2.92 22.92
C GLY A 222 17.28 -4.45 23.06
N GLN A 223 17.48 -4.99 24.26
CA GLN A 223 17.30 -6.41 24.56
C GLN A 223 15.84 -6.87 24.45
N THR A 224 14.87 -6.08 24.92
CA THR A 224 13.44 -6.41 24.80
C THR A 224 13.00 -6.50 23.36
N LYS A 225 13.48 -5.58 22.51
CA LYS A 225 13.20 -5.60 21.08
C LYS A 225 13.81 -6.82 20.38
N ILE A 226 15.01 -7.23 20.77
CA ILE A 226 15.64 -8.46 20.26
C ILE A 226 14.79 -9.66 20.67
N ALA A 227 14.41 -9.77 21.96
CA ALA A 227 13.58 -10.86 22.45
C ALA A 227 12.26 -10.98 21.66
N TYR A 228 11.54 -9.88 21.46
CA TYR A 228 10.26 -9.91 20.74
C TYR A 228 10.39 -10.22 19.25
N THR A 229 11.49 -9.82 18.59
CA THR A 229 11.63 -9.98 17.13
C THR A 229 12.43 -11.20 16.71
N GLN A 230 13.12 -11.87 17.65
CA GLN A 230 13.97 -13.03 17.39
C GLN A 230 13.49 -14.28 18.16
N ASP A 231 12.34 -14.20 18.82
CA ASP A 231 11.69 -15.33 19.48
C ASP A 231 11.50 -16.52 18.52
N GLU A 232 11.62 -17.74 19.04
CA GLU A 232 11.52 -18.97 18.24
C GLU A 232 10.09 -19.25 17.75
N ASN A 233 9.08 -18.83 18.52
CA ASN A 233 7.66 -19.01 18.20
C ASN A 233 7.15 -17.98 17.17
N LEU A 234 7.88 -16.88 16.99
CA LEU A 234 7.53 -15.87 15.99
C LEU A 234 7.84 -16.36 14.58
N SER A 235 6.83 -16.41 13.70
CA SER A 235 6.97 -16.95 12.34
C SER A 235 7.31 -15.89 11.29
N ALA A 236 6.71 -14.70 11.40
CA ALA A 236 6.94 -13.61 10.45
C ALA A 236 6.76 -12.24 11.11
N LEU A 237 7.29 -11.21 10.46
CA LEU A 237 7.08 -9.81 10.81
C LEU A 237 6.24 -9.16 9.72
N GLU A 238 5.07 -8.64 10.07
CA GLU A 238 4.35 -7.75 9.17
C GLU A 238 4.99 -6.36 9.22
N VAL A 239 5.29 -5.78 8.07
CA VAL A 239 5.95 -4.47 7.96
C VAL A 239 5.23 -3.60 6.96
N THR A 240 5.14 -2.30 7.26
CA THR A 240 4.45 -1.33 6.40
C THR A 240 5.34 -0.75 5.30
N ASP A 241 6.66 -1.00 5.34
CA ASP A 241 7.65 -0.43 4.42
C ASP A 241 8.29 -1.49 3.51
N LEU A 242 7.62 -2.62 3.27
CA LEU A 242 8.18 -3.75 2.50
C LEU A 242 8.54 -3.38 1.05
N GLU A 243 7.79 -2.46 0.45
CA GLU A 243 8.05 -1.94 -0.90
C GLU A 243 9.17 -0.90 -0.97
N SER A 244 9.57 -0.35 0.18
CA SER A 244 10.57 0.70 0.23
C SER A 244 11.93 0.19 -0.23
N ARG A 245 12.54 0.90 -1.19
CA ARG A 245 13.92 0.66 -1.63
C ARG A 245 14.96 1.30 -0.69
N SER A 246 14.52 1.94 0.38
CA SER A 246 15.41 2.61 1.34
C SER A 246 16.38 1.64 1.99
N ARG A 247 17.63 2.07 2.22
CA ARG A 247 18.59 1.29 3.04
C ARG A 247 18.09 1.07 4.47
N ARG A 248 17.14 1.90 4.92
CA ARG A 248 16.49 1.80 6.23
C ARG A 248 15.23 0.91 6.21
N ALA A 249 14.91 0.20 5.13
CA ALA A 249 13.73 -0.66 5.12
C ALA A 249 13.81 -1.74 6.21
N THR A 250 12.68 -2.05 6.84
CA THR A 250 12.62 -3.00 7.97
C THR A 250 13.05 -4.42 7.55
N SER A 251 12.68 -4.85 6.34
CA SER A 251 13.12 -6.12 5.76
C SER A 251 14.64 -6.26 5.61
N ARG A 252 15.35 -5.14 5.40
CA ARG A 252 16.82 -5.13 5.35
C ARG A 252 17.44 -5.20 6.74
N PHE A 253 16.74 -4.73 7.77
CA PHE A 253 17.20 -4.78 9.15
C PHE A 253 17.17 -6.20 9.70
N PHE A 254 16.08 -6.95 9.44
CA PHE A 254 15.89 -8.33 9.90
C PHE A 254 16.36 -9.39 8.89
N ASN A 255 17.44 -9.10 8.17
CA ASN A 255 17.99 -9.98 7.14
C ASN A 255 19.01 -11.02 7.67
N GLY A 256 19.27 -11.05 8.99
CA GLY A 256 20.26 -11.94 9.62
C GLY A 256 21.72 -11.48 9.55
N SER A 257 22.00 -10.30 8.95
CA SER A 257 23.39 -9.81 8.80
C SER A 257 23.94 -9.13 10.06
N LYS A 258 23.08 -8.78 11.02
CA LYS A 258 23.47 -8.12 12.26
C LYS A 258 23.71 -9.15 13.35
N THR A 259 24.78 -8.99 14.10
CA THR A 259 25.14 -9.91 15.20
C THR A 259 24.05 -9.99 16.25
N GLU A 260 23.36 -8.88 16.53
CA GLU A 260 22.26 -8.82 17.51
C GLU A 260 20.94 -9.39 16.98
N TYR A 261 20.81 -9.56 15.66
CA TYR A 261 19.61 -10.11 15.00
C TYR A 261 20.02 -11.21 14.02
N PRO A 262 20.54 -12.36 14.54
CA PRO A 262 21.11 -13.41 13.72
C PRO A 262 20.05 -14.22 12.95
N ARG A 263 18.80 -14.25 13.43
CA ARG A 263 17.69 -14.97 12.77
C ARG A 263 17.09 -14.07 11.70
N LYS A 264 17.31 -14.44 10.45
CA LYS A 264 16.63 -13.84 9.31
C LYS A 264 15.13 -14.15 9.40
N MET A 265 14.30 -13.10 9.32
CA MET A 265 12.85 -13.21 9.43
C MET A 265 12.18 -13.09 8.07
N HIS A 266 11.04 -13.75 7.90
CA HIS A 266 10.13 -13.44 6.79
C HIS A 266 9.45 -12.10 7.08
N CYS A 267 9.49 -11.19 6.12
CA CYS A 267 8.78 -9.92 6.19
C CYS A 267 7.61 -9.92 5.21
N ILE A 268 6.42 -9.69 5.72
CA ILE A 268 5.17 -9.66 4.96
C ILE A 268 4.48 -8.31 5.14
N GLN A 269 3.37 -8.10 4.46
CA GLN A 269 2.49 -6.93 4.59
C GLN A 269 1.02 -7.38 4.49
N GLY A 270 0.15 -6.80 5.30
CA GLY A 270 -1.31 -6.94 5.19
C GLY A 270 -1.99 -5.59 5.14
N SER A 271 -3.25 -5.52 4.72
CA SER A 271 -3.92 -4.23 4.54
C SER A 271 -4.24 -3.54 5.85
N ASP A 272 -4.42 -4.29 6.94
CA ASP A 272 -4.94 -3.77 8.22
C ASP A 272 -6.25 -2.99 7.98
N ALA A 273 -7.08 -3.57 7.10
CA ALA A 273 -8.26 -2.91 6.55
C ALA A 273 -9.42 -2.93 7.53
N HIS A 274 -9.91 -1.74 7.84
CA HIS A 274 -11.09 -1.48 8.68
C HIS A 274 -12.32 -1.05 7.85
N ARG A 275 -12.22 -1.21 6.53
CA ARG A 275 -13.17 -0.76 5.53
C ARG A 275 -12.96 -1.50 4.20
N LEU A 276 -13.96 -1.48 3.32
CA LEU A 276 -13.85 -2.16 2.03
C LEU A 276 -12.94 -1.42 1.05
N ASP A 277 -13.22 -0.14 0.85
CA ASP A 277 -12.47 0.74 -0.06
C ASP A 277 -11.58 1.70 0.73
N ASN A 278 -10.49 2.16 0.12
CA ASN A 278 -9.62 3.13 0.75
C ASN A 278 -10.29 4.48 1.00
N ASP A 279 -9.82 5.17 2.03
CA ASP A 279 -10.26 6.54 2.26
C ASP A 279 -9.62 7.48 1.21
N PRO A 280 -10.40 8.13 0.33
CA PRO A 280 -9.86 9.07 -0.66
C PRO A 280 -9.22 10.30 -0.01
N ARG A 281 -9.52 10.60 1.26
CA ARG A 281 -8.97 11.74 2.01
C ARG A 281 -7.73 11.36 2.82
N ASN A 282 -7.55 10.09 3.13
CA ASN A 282 -6.44 9.61 3.96
C ASN A 282 -5.80 8.36 3.35
N SER A 283 -4.73 8.56 2.59
CA SER A 283 -3.98 7.49 1.93
C SER A 283 -3.32 6.48 2.88
N ARG A 284 -3.34 6.71 4.21
CA ARG A 284 -2.88 5.75 5.21
C ARG A 284 -3.98 4.76 5.62
N ARG A 285 -5.25 5.06 5.36
CA ARG A 285 -6.40 4.18 5.64
C ARG A 285 -6.67 3.32 4.41
N LEU A 286 -6.09 2.12 4.44
CA LEU A 286 -6.16 1.18 3.33
C LEU A 286 -7.49 0.43 3.32
N GLY A 287 -7.94 0.10 2.11
CA GLY A 287 -9.06 -0.82 1.91
C GLY A 287 -8.61 -2.28 1.87
N LEU A 288 -9.59 -3.19 1.86
CA LEU A 288 -9.39 -4.63 1.81
C LEU A 288 -8.52 -5.04 0.60
N GLY A 289 -7.41 -5.74 0.85
CA GLY A 289 -6.53 -6.27 -0.19
C GLY A 289 -5.70 -5.25 -0.96
N GLU A 290 -5.65 -3.98 -0.50
CA GLU A 290 -4.81 -2.95 -1.12
C GLU A 290 -3.33 -3.14 -0.86
N ARG A 291 -2.98 -3.65 0.32
CA ARG A 291 -1.61 -4.05 0.66
C ARG A 291 -1.63 -5.54 0.95
N ALA A 292 -1.15 -6.31 0.00
CA ALA A 292 -1.13 -7.78 0.08
C ALA A 292 0.29 -8.32 -0.08
N THR A 293 0.52 -9.53 0.38
CA THR A 293 1.77 -10.28 0.18
C THR A 293 1.55 -11.38 -0.84
N GLU A 294 2.52 -11.60 -1.72
CA GLU A 294 2.55 -12.79 -2.57
C GLU A 294 3.39 -13.89 -1.93
N LEU A 295 2.83 -15.09 -1.86
CA LEU A 295 3.45 -16.29 -1.29
C LEU A 295 3.63 -17.34 -2.40
N LEU A 296 4.86 -17.83 -2.59
CA LEU A 296 5.16 -18.90 -3.54
C LEU A 296 4.97 -20.26 -2.86
N LEU A 297 3.80 -20.86 -3.07
CA LEU A 297 3.37 -22.08 -2.39
C LEU A 297 3.07 -23.20 -3.41
N PRO A 298 3.18 -24.48 -3.02
CA PRO A 298 2.69 -25.58 -3.84
C PRO A 298 1.16 -25.58 -3.94
N GLU A 299 0.49 -25.25 -2.83
CA GLU A 299 -0.97 -25.17 -2.67
C GLU A 299 -1.31 -24.05 -1.67
N PRO A 300 -2.48 -23.40 -1.77
CA PRO A 300 -2.86 -22.30 -0.88
C PRO A 300 -3.41 -22.83 0.45
N THR A 301 -2.64 -23.64 1.18
CA THR A 301 -3.10 -24.24 2.45
C THR A 301 -2.38 -23.63 3.65
N PHE A 302 -3.02 -23.70 4.82
CA PHE A 302 -2.41 -23.25 6.09
C PHE A 302 -1.07 -23.93 6.34
N ASP A 303 -0.98 -25.25 6.12
CA ASP A 303 0.27 -26.00 6.31
C ASP A 303 1.38 -25.54 5.37
N ALA A 304 1.05 -25.21 4.12
CA ALA A 304 2.03 -24.69 3.18
C ALA A 304 2.55 -23.31 3.60
N ILE A 305 1.68 -22.44 4.13
CA ILE A 305 2.07 -21.13 4.68
C ILE A 305 2.97 -21.31 5.91
N ARG A 306 2.57 -22.20 6.83
CA ARG A 306 3.33 -22.53 8.04
C ARG A 306 4.72 -23.08 7.70
N GLU A 307 4.79 -24.01 6.75
CA GLU A 307 6.06 -24.57 6.27
C GLU A 307 6.93 -23.49 5.60
N LEU A 308 6.32 -22.62 4.78
CA LEU A 308 7.03 -21.51 4.15
C LEU A 308 7.67 -20.59 5.21
N PHE A 309 6.91 -20.15 6.22
CA PHE A 309 7.44 -19.27 7.27
C PHE A 309 8.43 -19.96 8.20
N ALA A 310 8.34 -21.28 8.39
CA ALA A 310 9.36 -22.06 9.10
C ALA A 310 10.64 -22.29 8.26
N SER A 311 10.53 -22.20 6.93
CA SER A 311 11.64 -22.44 6.00
C SER A 311 12.60 -21.25 5.89
N ARG A 312 13.78 -21.52 5.31
CA ARG A 312 14.78 -20.49 4.94
C ARG A 312 14.58 -19.92 3.53
N PHE A 313 13.46 -20.21 2.87
CA PHE A 313 13.16 -19.75 1.50
C PHE A 313 12.56 -18.34 1.48
N PHE A 314 13.34 -17.35 1.91
CA PHE A 314 12.89 -15.95 2.01
C PHE A 314 12.60 -15.28 0.66
N ASP A 315 13.03 -15.88 -0.44
CA ASP A 315 12.74 -15.46 -1.81
C ASP A 315 11.32 -15.82 -2.27
N ARG A 316 10.61 -16.65 -1.49
CA ARG A 316 9.23 -17.09 -1.76
C ARG A 316 8.16 -16.17 -1.15
N THR A 317 8.57 -15.09 -0.52
CA THR A 317 7.68 -14.04 0.01
C THR A 317 8.07 -12.70 -0.63
N ARG A 318 7.09 -11.99 -1.19
CA ARG A 318 7.34 -10.65 -1.75
C ARG A 318 6.10 -9.76 -1.63
N PRO A 319 6.25 -8.43 -1.61
CA PRO A 319 5.09 -7.55 -1.67
C PRO A 319 4.36 -7.72 -3.00
N PHE A 320 3.03 -7.78 -2.96
CA PHE A 320 2.22 -7.66 -4.17
C PHE A 320 2.39 -6.25 -4.74
N ARG A 321 2.78 -6.18 -6.01
CA ARG A 321 2.77 -4.94 -6.78
C ARG A 321 1.67 -5.07 -7.80
N ALA A 322 0.62 -4.26 -7.66
CA ALA A 322 -0.31 -4.12 -8.76
C ALA A 322 0.50 -3.72 -10.01
N PRO A 323 0.28 -4.35 -11.18
CA PRO A 323 0.80 -3.79 -12.42
C PRO A 323 0.34 -2.32 -12.44
N GLU A 324 1.28 -1.41 -12.69
CA GLU A 324 1.02 0.03 -12.74
C GLU A 324 -0.28 0.23 -13.52
N LYS A 325 -1.35 0.69 -12.84
CA LYS A 325 -2.57 1.07 -13.56
C LYS A 325 -2.09 2.09 -14.57
N GLU A 326 -2.23 1.82 -15.86
CA GLU A 326 -1.95 2.79 -16.91
C GLU A 326 -2.66 4.08 -16.48
N VAL A 327 -1.87 5.08 -16.07
CA VAL A 327 -2.43 6.38 -15.70
C VAL A 327 -3.07 6.86 -16.98
N ASP A 328 -4.39 7.07 -16.99
CA ASP A 328 -5.08 7.67 -18.13
C ASP A 328 -4.58 9.12 -18.24
N HIS A 329 -3.42 9.32 -18.88
CA HIS A 329 -2.77 10.60 -19.07
C HIS A 329 -3.72 11.61 -19.72
N LEU A 330 -4.69 11.12 -20.50
CA LEU A 330 -5.74 11.94 -21.09
C LEU A 330 -6.75 12.43 -20.03
N ALA A 331 -7.11 11.62 -19.04
CA ALA A 331 -8.00 12.04 -17.96
C ALA A 331 -7.36 13.13 -17.07
N ALA A 332 -6.07 12.96 -16.72
CA ALA A 332 -5.31 13.96 -15.98
C ALA A 332 -5.18 15.27 -16.77
N ALA A 333 -4.77 15.20 -18.04
CA ALA A 333 -4.65 16.36 -18.91
C ALA A 333 -5.98 17.10 -19.12
N ARG A 334 -7.11 16.38 -19.25
CA ARG A 334 -8.44 17.00 -19.37
C ARG A 334 -8.92 17.68 -18.08
N ALA A 335 -8.43 17.25 -16.92
CA ALA A 335 -8.74 17.92 -15.65
C ALA A 335 -8.05 19.28 -15.54
N GLU A 336 -6.81 19.37 -16.04
CA GLU A 336 -6.03 20.61 -16.09
C GLU A 336 -6.50 21.56 -17.21
N GLY A 337 -6.93 21.01 -18.35
CA GLY A 337 -7.42 21.80 -19.48
C GLY A 337 -6.31 22.46 -20.31
N PRO A 338 -6.63 23.18 -21.40
CA PRO A 338 -5.63 23.79 -22.27
C PRO A 338 -4.78 24.82 -21.51
N ASN A 339 -3.47 24.77 -21.65
CA ASN A 339 -2.52 25.68 -20.99
C ASN A 339 -1.25 25.86 -21.86
N GLN A 340 -0.20 26.46 -21.30
CA GLN A 340 1.05 26.80 -22.00
C GLN A 340 1.75 25.61 -22.66
N THR A 341 1.53 24.39 -22.16
CA THR A 341 2.20 23.17 -22.63
C THR A 341 1.22 22.10 -23.10
N GLN A 342 -0.10 22.38 -23.14
CA GLN A 342 -1.08 21.41 -23.64
C GLN A 342 -2.25 22.00 -24.42
N SER A 343 -2.65 21.32 -25.50
CA SER A 343 -3.83 21.66 -26.30
C SER A 343 -4.65 20.45 -26.74
N PHE A 344 -5.93 20.67 -27.05
CA PHE A 344 -6.90 19.63 -27.37
C PHE A 344 -7.64 19.94 -28.68
N HIS A 345 -7.67 18.96 -29.59
CA HIS A 345 -8.35 19.06 -30.88
C HIS A 345 -9.28 17.88 -31.11
N GLU A 346 -10.52 18.13 -31.52
CA GLU A 346 -11.48 17.03 -31.77
C GLU A 346 -11.22 16.28 -33.08
N SER A 347 -10.54 16.90 -34.05
CA SER A 347 -10.18 16.28 -35.34
C SER A 347 -9.06 17.07 -36.03
N ALA A 348 -8.35 16.43 -36.97
CA ALA A 348 -7.27 17.05 -37.76
C ALA A 348 -7.55 17.02 -39.27
N ASN A 349 -8.81 17.14 -39.69
CA ASN A 349 -9.17 17.05 -41.12
C ASN A 349 -8.62 18.21 -41.96
N ILE A 350 -8.07 17.88 -43.13
CA ILE A 350 -7.53 18.83 -44.12
C ILE A 350 -8.62 19.77 -44.65
N LYS A 351 -9.77 19.21 -45.07
CA LYS A 351 -10.88 19.96 -45.72
C LYS A 351 -11.55 21.04 -44.84
N GLY A 352 -11.25 21.07 -43.54
CA GLY A 352 -11.82 22.03 -42.59
C GLY A 352 -10.79 22.98 -41.96
N GLY A 353 -9.55 23.02 -42.47
CA GLY A 353 -8.49 23.85 -41.91
C GLY A 353 -7.98 23.43 -40.51
N ARG A 354 -8.58 22.39 -39.90
CA ARG A 354 -8.23 21.93 -38.55
C ARG A 354 -6.81 21.37 -38.45
N GLN A 355 -6.32 20.74 -39.52
CA GLN A 355 -4.93 20.30 -39.61
C GLN A 355 -3.96 21.49 -39.45
N THR A 356 -4.27 22.64 -40.06
CA THR A 356 -3.44 23.84 -39.97
C THR A 356 -3.42 24.41 -38.55
N VAL A 357 -4.52 24.28 -37.79
CA VAL A 357 -4.56 24.70 -36.38
C VAL A 357 -3.66 23.81 -35.52
N VAL A 358 -3.70 22.48 -35.72
CA VAL A 358 -2.81 21.55 -35.03
C VAL A 358 -1.34 21.85 -35.34
N LEU A 359 -1.01 22.13 -36.61
CA LEU A 359 0.36 22.48 -37.01
C LEU A 359 0.80 23.85 -36.45
N ALA A 360 -0.12 24.82 -36.34
CA ALA A 360 0.15 26.10 -35.71
C ALA A 360 0.48 25.93 -34.22
N ASP A 361 -0.27 25.08 -33.49
CA ASP A 361 0.04 24.74 -32.10
C ASP A 361 1.41 24.05 -31.97
N LEU A 362 1.73 23.09 -32.83
CA LEU A 362 3.04 22.43 -32.81
C LEU A 362 4.19 23.41 -33.07
N CYS A 363 4.00 24.33 -34.01
CA CYS A 363 4.95 25.42 -34.30
C CYS A 363 5.13 26.34 -33.08
N ALA A 364 4.02 26.68 -32.40
CA ALA A 364 4.04 27.50 -31.20
C ALA A 364 4.74 26.80 -30.02
N PHE A 365 4.50 25.50 -29.81
CA PHE A 365 5.19 24.72 -28.78
C PHE A 365 6.69 24.62 -29.04
N ALA A 366 7.11 24.40 -30.30
CA ALA A 366 8.53 24.38 -30.65
C ALA A 366 9.21 25.74 -30.42
N ASN A 367 8.51 26.85 -30.63
CA ASN A 367 9.03 28.19 -30.36
C ASN A 367 9.03 28.57 -28.86
N THR A 368 8.28 27.86 -28.02
CA THR A 368 8.15 28.15 -26.58
C THR A 368 8.82 27.07 -25.73
N ASP A 369 8.14 26.52 -24.72
CA ASP A 369 8.67 25.55 -23.74
C ASP A 369 8.43 24.09 -24.14
N GLY A 370 7.98 23.85 -25.37
CA GLY A 370 7.46 22.54 -25.80
C GLY A 370 6.04 22.27 -25.30
N GLY A 371 5.50 21.11 -25.64
CA GLY A 371 4.15 20.76 -25.23
C GLY A 371 3.60 19.46 -25.81
N THR A 372 2.37 19.14 -25.40
CA THR A 372 1.64 17.95 -25.80
C THR A 372 0.27 18.30 -26.37
N ILE A 373 -0.04 17.76 -27.55
CA ILE A 373 -1.34 17.90 -28.20
C ILE A 373 -2.11 16.58 -28.13
N PHE A 374 -3.38 16.65 -27.76
CA PHE A 374 -4.30 15.52 -27.83
C PHE A 374 -5.31 15.72 -28.96
N VAL A 375 -5.26 14.87 -29.99
CA VAL A 375 -6.15 14.89 -31.16
C VAL A 375 -7.15 13.74 -31.07
N GLY A 376 -8.44 14.03 -31.16
CA GLY A 376 -9.55 13.09 -30.91
C GLY A 376 -10.27 13.30 -29.58
N ALA A 377 -9.84 14.28 -28.78
CA ALA A 377 -10.40 14.61 -27.49
C ALA A 377 -10.63 16.13 -27.34
N SER A 378 -11.63 16.50 -26.53
CA SER A 378 -11.87 17.88 -26.15
C SER A 378 -11.58 18.09 -24.65
N ALA A 379 -11.26 19.33 -24.30
CA ALA A 379 -11.08 19.76 -22.92
C ALA A 379 -12.37 19.74 -22.08
N ARG A 380 -13.55 19.60 -22.72
CA ARG A 380 -14.84 19.61 -22.01
C ARG A 380 -15.06 18.29 -21.27
N LYS A 381 -15.65 18.34 -20.07
CA LYS A 381 -16.11 17.14 -19.35
C LYS A 381 -17.21 16.44 -20.16
N GLY A 382 -16.96 15.20 -20.61
CA GLY A 382 -17.89 14.45 -21.47
C GLY A 382 -17.24 13.23 -22.14
N LYS A 383 -18.03 12.45 -22.91
CA LYS A 383 -17.51 11.31 -23.67
C LYS A 383 -16.53 11.78 -24.74
N VAL A 384 -15.36 11.14 -24.80
CA VAL A 384 -14.37 11.34 -25.86
C VAL A 384 -14.97 10.83 -27.18
N LYS A 385 -14.82 11.59 -28.26
CA LYS A 385 -15.37 11.23 -29.57
C LYS A 385 -14.47 10.25 -30.33
N GLY A 386 -13.17 10.30 -30.07
CA GLY A 386 -12.16 9.46 -30.70
C GLY A 386 -11.93 9.80 -32.17
N LEU A 387 -10.81 9.33 -32.71
CA LEU A 387 -10.49 9.39 -34.14
C LEU A 387 -10.92 8.08 -34.81
N ALA A 388 -11.70 8.18 -35.89
CA ALA A 388 -12.16 7.01 -36.65
C ALA A 388 -11.03 6.31 -37.44
N ALA A 389 -9.93 7.00 -37.73
CA ALA A 389 -8.79 6.49 -38.50
C ALA A 389 -7.44 7.00 -37.94
N SER A 390 -7.14 6.65 -36.68
CA SER A 390 -5.99 7.15 -35.91
C SER A 390 -4.63 7.03 -36.64
N LYS A 391 -4.33 5.87 -37.23
CA LYS A 391 -3.08 5.62 -37.99
C LYS A 391 -2.93 6.46 -39.25
N GLN A 392 -4.04 6.67 -39.97
CA GLN A 392 -4.03 7.49 -41.18
C GLN A 392 -3.79 8.96 -40.81
N VAL A 393 -4.51 9.46 -39.80
CA VAL A 393 -4.35 10.83 -39.29
C VAL A 393 -2.93 11.07 -38.77
N GLN A 394 -2.32 10.09 -38.09
CA GLN A 394 -0.93 10.16 -37.66
C GLN A 394 0.02 10.33 -38.85
N THR A 395 -0.14 9.51 -39.90
CA THR A 395 0.71 9.57 -41.10
C THR A 395 0.56 10.91 -41.82
N GLU A 396 -0.69 11.39 -41.98
CA GLU A 396 -1.00 12.69 -42.60
C GLU A 396 -0.41 13.87 -41.81
N LEU A 397 -0.47 13.84 -40.47
CA LEU A 397 0.12 14.87 -39.61
C LEU A 397 1.64 14.84 -39.63
N GLN A 398 2.25 13.65 -39.62
CA GLN A 398 3.71 13.51 -39.68
C GLN A 398 4.26 14.01 -41.03
N GLN A 399 3.59 13.67 -42.13
CA GLN A 399 3.95 14.19 -43.45
C GLN A 399 3.81 15.71 -43.51
N ALA A 400 2.66 16.25 -43.08
CA ALA A 400 2.43 17.69 -43.10
C ALA A 400 3.39 18.47 -42.18
N LEU A 401 3.79 17.90 -41.05
CA LEU A 401 4.80 18.47 -40.16
C LEU A 401 6.15 18.59 -40.88
N SER A 402 6.59 17.52 -41.56
CA SER A 402 7.87 17.52 -42.28
C SER A 402 7.91 18.42 -43.52
N GLU A 403 6.76 18.61 -44.19
CA GLU A 403 6.68 19.40 -45.43
C GLU A 403 6.46 20.90 -45.17
N ARG A 404 5.77 21.25 -44.07
CA ARG A 404 5.28 22.62 -43.83
C ARG A 404 6.00 23.36 -42.71
N LEU A 405 6.70 22.68 -41.81
CA LEU A 405 7.52 23.36 -40.80
C LEU A 405 8.97 23.49 -41.26
N THR A 406 9.54 24.66 -41.03
CA THR A 406 10.95 24.94 -41.26
C THR A 406 11.51 25.69 -40.05
N PRO A 407 12.58 25.23 -39.40
CA PRO A 407 13.33 23.98 -39.62
C PRO A 407 12.50 22.69 -39.38
N PRO A 408 12.96 21.52 -39.86
CA PRO A 408 12.29 20.24 -39.57
C PRO A 408 12.17 19.99 -38.08
N LEU A 409 10.97 19.62 -37.62
CA LEU A 409 10.67 19.37 -36.21
C LEU A 409 10.43 17.88 -35.97
N GLU A 410 11.13 17.31 -34.99
CA GLU A 410 10.86 15.95 -34.52
C GLU A 410 9.72 15.96 -33.50
N ALA A 411 8.63 15.25 -33.79
CA ALA A 411 7.51 15.07 -32.89
C ALA A 411 7.31 13.59 -32.54
N ARG A 412 6.97 13.33 -31.29
CA ARG A 412 6.67 11.99 -30.77
C ARG A 412 5.16 11.73 -30.87
N PHE A 413 4.76 10.72 -31.63
CA PHE A 413 3.35 10.36 -31.83
C PHE A 413 3.02 9.05 -31.10
N GLU A 414 1.90 9.04 -30.39
CA GLU A 414 1.41 7.86 -29.67
C GLU A 414 -0.12 7.76 -29.75
N ILE A 415 -0.63 6.56 -30.01
CA ILE A 415 -2.07 6.28 -30.08
C ILE A 415 -2.52 5.72 -28.73
N LEU A 416 -3.37 6.45 -28.03
CA LEU A 416 -3.99 6.06 -26.77
C LEU A 416 -5.38 5.49 -27.03
N ALA A 417 -5.61 4.23 -26.64
CA ALA A 417 -6.93 3.60 -26.74
C ALA A 417 -7.80 4.03 -25.54
N ASN A 418 -8.97 4.62 -25.78
CA ASN A 418 -9.92 4.98 -24.72
C ASN A 418 -11.33 4.46 -25.06
N SER A 419 -12.19 4.36 -24.04
CA SER A 419 -13.59 3.92 -24.09
C SER A 419 -14.47 4.65 -25.13
N GLY A 420 -14.07 5.85 -25.56
CA GLY A 420 -14.74 6.65 -26.59
C GLY A 420 -14.09 6.62 -27.98
N GLY A 421 -13.02 5.85 -28.17
CA GLY A 421 -12.23 5.74 -29.41
C GLY A 421 -10.76 6.19 -29.23
N ASP A 422 -9.95 5.93 -30.26
CA ASP A 422 -8.51 6.23 -30.25
C ASP A 422 -8.24 7.74 -30.18
N VAL A 423 -7.28 8.15 -29.35
CA VAL A 423 -6.79 9.53 -29.23
C VAL A 423 -5.31 9.55 -29.57
N LEU A 424 -4.90 10.48 -30.43
CA LEU A 424 -3.51 10.65 -30.82
C LEU A 424 -2.86 11.70 -29.90
N ARG A 425 -1.84 11.29 -29.15
CA ARG A 425 -0.97 12.16 -28.35
C ARG A 425 0.26 12.53 -29.19
N ILE A 426 0.55 13.82 -29.29
CA ILE A 426 1.69 14.36 -30.04
C ILE A 426 2.52 15.21 -29.08
N GLY A 427 3.74 14.76 -28.76
CA GLY A 427 4.67 15.51 -27.92
C GLY A 427 5.76 16.18 -28.74
N VAL A 428 6.06 17.43 -28.41
CA VAL A 428 7.12 18.25 -29.01
C VAL A 428 7.94 18.88 -27.90
N ASP A 429 9.26 18.84 -28.02
CA ASP A 429 10.15 19.55 -27.10
C ASP A 429 10.33 21.01 -27.54
N ALA A 430 10.80 21.88 -26.64
CA ALA A 430 11.26 23.20 -27.03
C ALA A 430 12.36 23.05 -28.09
N GLY A 431 12.19 23.69 -29.24
CA GLY A 431 13.08 23.48 -30.36
C GLY A 431 14.40 24.22 -30.17
N ASP A 432 15.52 23.59 -30.53
CA ASP A 432 16.85 24.20 -30.41
C ASP A 432 17.14 25.21 -31.53
N SER A 433 16.41 25.14 -32.65
CA SER A 433 16.63 25.95 -33.85
C SER A 433 15.53 27.00 -34.07
N LYS A 434 15.14 27.70 -32.99
CA LYS A 434 14.17 28.80 -33.07
C LYS A 434 14.69 29.91 -34.01
N PRO A 435 13.83 30.56 -34.80
CA PRO A 435 12.39 30.40 -34.86
C PRO A 435 11.93 29.34 -35.88
N TYR A 436 10.98 28.50 -35.49
CA TYR A 436 10.23 27.62 -36.37
C TYR A 436 9.10 28.40 -37.04
N CYS A 437 8.93 28.17 -38.34
CA CYS A 437 7.85 28.76 -39.13
C CYS A 437 7.02 27.69 -39.84
N LEU A 438 5.73 28.00 -40.00
CA LEU A 438 4.78 27.25 -40.79
C LEU A 438 4.64 27.90 -42.18
N ASP A 439 4.64 27.09 -43.23
CA ASP A 439 4.51 27.51 -44.63
C ASP A 439 5.53 28.60 -45.03
N GLY A 440 6.74 28.54 -44.46
CA GLY A 440 7.86 29.43 -44.77
C GLY A 440 7.73 30.90 -44.33
N SER A 441 6.60 31.31 -43.72
CA SER A 441 6.32 32.73 -43.44
C SER A 441 5.53 33.01 -42.17
N LYS A 442 4.92 32.00 -41.53
CA LYS A 442 4.06 32.19 -40.36
C LYS A 442 4.74 31.65 -39.10
N PHE A 443 5.08 32.56 -38.20
CA PHE A 443 5.64 32.22 -36.89
C PHE A 443 4.51 32.23 -35.87
N TYR A 444 4.46 31.21 -35.02
CA TYR A 444 3.46 31.11 -33.96
C TYR A 444 4.14 31.08 -32.60
N VAL A 445 3.52 31.75 -31.63
CA VAL A 445 3.88 31.71 -30.21
C VAL A 445 2.63 31.36 -29.41
N ARG A 446 2.85 30.75 -28.24
CA ARG A 446 1.79 30.36 -27.33
C ARG A 446 1.85 31.22 -26.09
N ASN A 447 0.71 31.82 -25.73
CA ASN A 447 0.53 32.60 -24.52
C ASN A 447 -0.65 32.00 -23.75
N ASP A 448 -0.36 31.43 -22.58
CA ASP A 448 -1.27 30.62 -21.78
C ASP A 448 -1.93 29.51 -22.62
N ALA A 449 -3.23 29.63 -22.91
CA ALA A 449 -3.98 28.62 -23.64
C ALA A 449 -4.09 28.90 -25.15
N GLU A 450 -3.65 30.06 -25.61
CA GLU A 450 -3.91 30.58 -26.96
C GLU A 450 -2.66 30.62 -27.83
N THR A 451 -2.83 30.23 -29.10
CA THR A 451 -1.78 30.26 -30.11
C THR A 451 -2.03 31.43 -31.06
N SER A 452 -1.08 32.35 -31.14
CA SER A 452 -1.16 33.57 -31.96
C SER A 452 0.02 33.67 -32.93
N LEU A 453 -0.16 34.44 -34.01
CA LEU A 453 0.95 34.83 -34.88
C LEU A 453 1.93 35.70 -34.10
N ALA A 454 3.21 35.38 -34.17
CA ALA A 454 4.25 36.12 -33.48
C ALA A 454 4.41 37.52 -34.08
N LEU A 455 4.49 38.53 -33.22
CA LEU A 455 4.82 39.90 -33.59
C LEU A 455 6.31 40.04 -33.90
N ARG A 456 6.69 41.16 -34.54
CA ARG A 456 8.09 41.42 -34.93
C ARG A 456 9.05 41.27 -33.75
N ASP A 457 8.69 41.83 -32.60
CA ASP A 457 9.54 41.84 -31.41
C ASP A 457 9.67 40.43 -30.81
N GLU A 458 8.61 39.62 -30.85
CA GLU A 458 8.62 38.22 -30.42
C GLU A 458 9.48 37.35 -31.35
N ILE A 459 9.43 37.58 -32.66
CA ILE A 459 10.31 36.88 -33.62
C ILE A 459 11.78 37.22 -33.35
N VAL A 460 12.09 38.49 -33.08
CA VAL A 460 13.45 38.93 -32.71
C VAL A 460 13.89 38.27 -31.41
N ALA A 461 13.01 38.19 -30.41
CA ALA A 461 13.31 37.51 -29.15
C ALA A 461 13.65 36.02 -29.35
N LEU A 462 12.88 35.30 -30.18
CA LEU A 462 13.15 33.90 -30.52
C LEU A 462 14.50 33.69 -31.21
N VAL A 463 14.91 34.62 -32.08
CA VAL A 463 16.23 34.59 -32.76
C VAL A 463 17.36 34.88 -31.78
N LEU A 464 17.18 35.84 -30.87
CA LEU A 464 18.18 36.16 -29.85
C LEU A 464 18.38 34.99 -28.87
N GLU A 465 17.28 34.33 -28.50
CA GLU A 465 17.28 33.14 -27.64
C GLU A 465 18.07 31.98 -28.30
N SER A 466 17.88 31.71 -29.59
CA SER A 466 18.59 30.62 -30.28
C SER A 466 20.09 30.88 -30.49
N VAL A 467 20.51 32.15 -30.50
CA VAL A 467 21.92 32.54 -30.59
C VAL A 467 22.57 32.69 -29.20
N GLY A 468 21.80 32.56 -28.12
CA GLY A 468 22.29 32.67 -26.73
C GLY A 468 22.64 34.10 -26.31
N LEU A 469 22.06 35.11 -26.96
CA LEU A 469 22.23 36.52 -26.64
C LEU A 469 21.02 37.00 -25.81
N SER A 470 21.26 37.58 -24.63
CA SER A 470 20.20 38.14 -23.78
C SER A 470 19.51 39.33 -24.45
N SER A 471 18.18 39.42 -24.32
CA SER A 471 17.29 40.43 -24.92
C SER A 471 17.54 41.88 -24.47
N ASP A 472 18.47 42.13 -23.55
CA ASP A 472 18.77 43.46 -22.99
C ASP A 472 19.42 44.44 -23.99
N LEU A 473 19.81 43.98 -25.18
CA LEU A 473 20.50 44.78 -26.20
C LEU A 473 19.56 45.54 -27.16
N VAL A 474 18.25 45.28 -27.16
CA VAL A 474 17.31 45.90 -28.11
C VAL A 474 16.63 47.17 -27.53
N ALA A 475 16.84 47.46 -26.25
CA ALA A 475 16.21 48.62 -25.59
C ALA A 475 16.97 49.96 -25.75
N ASN A 476 18.19 49.97 -26.29
CA ASN A 476 18.99 51.19 -26.43
C ASN A 476 19.62 51.28 -27.84
N GLY A 477 19.00 52.09 -28.70
CA GLY A 477 19.46 52.36 -30.07
C GLY A 477 18.81 53.65 -30.58
N ASP A 478 19.46 54.76 -30.26
CA ASP A 478 19.01 56.15 -30.30
C ASP A 478 18.47 56.69 -31.65
N ALA A 479 17.52 57.62 -31.52
CA ALA A 479 17.35 58.72 -32.46
C ALA A 479 17.29 60.04 -31.67
N GLU A 480 18.44 60.71 -31.50
CA GLU A 480 18.51 62.14 -31.21
C GLU A 480 18.70 62.91 -32.52
N ASP A 481 17.79 63.85 -32.83
CA ASP A 481 18.17 65.26 -33.05
C ASP A 481 16.92 66.20 -32.94
N ALA A 482 16.90 66.98 -31.86
CA ALA A 482 16.36 68.33 -31.57
C ALA A 482 15.23 69.03 -32.42
N PRO A 483 14.58 70.11 -31.93
CA PRO A 483 14.08 70.41 -30.57
C PRO A 483 12.69 71.15 -30.54
N VAL A 484 12.14 71.32 -29.31
CA VAL A 484 11.12 72.30 -28.84
C VAL A 484 9.72 72.34 -29.51
N SER A 485 8.67 71.95 -28.76
CA SER A 485 7.68 72.89 -28.16
C SER A 485 6.39 72.16 -27.78
N THR A 486 6.05 72.07 -26.50
CA THR A 486 4.64 72.16 -26.04
C THR A 486 4.64 72.67 -24.60
N GLY A 487 4.06 73.84 -24.42
CA GLY A 487 3.72 74.39 -23.11
C GLY A 487 2.41 73.82 -22.55
N ALA A 488 2.33 73.93 -21.22
CA ALA A 488 1.16 74.03 -20.33
C ALA A 488 0.11 72.91 -20.40
N ALA A 489 -0.02 72.05 -19.37
CA ALA A 489 -0.49 72.30 -17.99
C ALA A 489 -1.94 72.82 -17.95
N ARG A 490 -2.88 72.10 -17.33
CA ARG A 490 -3.31 72.18 -15.91
C ARG A 490 -4.56 71.28 -15.74
N ASP A 491 -4.99 70.72 -14.61
CA ASP A 491 -4.81 70.90 -13.15
C ASP A 491 -5.07 69.53 -12.48
N GLY A 492 -4.41 69.09 -11.41
CA GLY A 492 -4.60 69.48 -9.98
C GLY A 492 -5.43 68.38 -9.28
N LYS A 493 -5.12 67.77 -8.12
CA LYS A 493 -4.43 68.11 -6.85
C LYS A 493 -3.96 66.77 -6.19
N SER A 494 -2.81 66.65 -5.51
CA SER A 494 -2.43 67.18 -4.17
C SER A 494 -3.28 66.53 -3.04
N ASP A 495 -2.80 66.04 -1.89
CA ASP A 495 -1.56 66.08 -1.10
C ASP A 495 -1.57 64.82 -0.19
N GLY A 496 -0.51 64.27 0.40
CA GLY A 496 0.79 64.82 0.77
C GLY A 496 0.96 64.84 2.29
N ASN A 497 1.92 64.04 2.79
CA ASN A 497 2.58 64.07 4.13
C ASN A 497 1.74 63.73 5.38
N GLY A 498 2.30 63.12 6.44
CA GLY A 498 3.70 62.78 6.72
C GLY A 498 4.04 63.03 8.21
N THR A 499 4.52 61.98 8.88
CA THR A 499 5.52 61.95 9.97
C THR A 499 5.20 62.38 11.42
N GLY A 500 5.80 61.64 12.37
CA GLY A 500 6.10 62.04 13.77
C GLY A 500 5.38 61.18 14.84
N ARG A 501 5.90 60.09 15.43
CA ARG A 501 7.04 59.84 16.37
C ARG A 501 6.70 60.06 17.87
N SER A 502 7.09 59.08 18.71
CA SER A 502 7.14 59.03 20.21
C SER A 502 5.79 58.73 20.91
N GLY A 503 5.63 57.96 22.00
CA GLY A 503 6.46 57.17 22.89
C GLY A 503 5.71 56.94 24.24
N VAL A 504 5.81 55.74 24.82
CA VAL A 504 5.69 55.38 26.27
C VAL A 504 4.29 55.15 26.92
N SER A 505 4.28 54.06 27.72
CA SER A 505 3.52 53.69 28.94
C SER A 505 2.06 53.19 28.91
N ASP A 506 1.95 51.90 29.23
CA ASP A 506 1.30 51.32 30.44
C ASP A 506 -0.20 50.93 30.43
N GLY A 507 -0.43 49.75 31.01
CA GLY A 507 -1.63 49.43 31.80
C GLY A 507 -2.91 48.96 31.10
N GLY A 508 -3.11 47.63 31.07
CA GLY A 508 -4.36 47.05 31.57
C GLY A 508 -5.47 46.64 30.59
N GLY A 509 -5.69 45.32 30.51
CA GLY A 509 -7.01 44.76 30.80
C GLY A 509 -7.94 44.37 29.65
N LYS A 510 -8.07 43.04 29.50
CA LYS A 510 -9.26 42.25 29.13
C LYS A 510 -9.57 41.96 27.64
N GLN A 511 -9.46 40.65 27.38
CA GLN A 511 -10.38 39.78 26.65
C GLN A 511 -10.55 40.05 25.15
N GLY A 512 -9.58 39.56 24.39
CA GLY A 512 -9.79 39.15 23.00
C GLY A 512 -10.06 37.64 22.96
N ALA A 513 -11.24 37.26 22.49
CA ALA A 513 -11.50 35.92 21.98
C ALA A 513 -10.78 35.79 20.63
N SER A 514 -9.64 35.08 20.61
CA SER A 514 -9.02 34.60 19.38
C SER A 514 -9.40 33.15 19.19
N ALA A 515 -10.24 32.88 18.19
CA ALA A 515 -10.34 31.58 17.58
C ALA A 515 -8.98 31.26 16.95
N SER A 516 -8.26 30.30 17.53
CA SER A 516 -7.12 29.66 16.89
C SER A 516 -7.61 28.35 16.26
N ASP A 517 -7.65 28.32 14.93
CA ASP A 517 -7.60 27.08 14.14
C ASP A 517 -6.25 26.41 14.41
N ASP A 518 -6.27 25.38 15.24
CA ASP A 518 -5.15 24.45 15.43
C ASP A 518 -5.66 23.01 15.17
N PRO A 519 -5.21 22.31 14.11
CA PRO A 519 -5.73 21.01 13.70
C PRO A 519 -5.12 19.82 14.48
N PHE A 520 -4.55 20.06 15.66
CA PHE A 520 -4.05 19.01 16.55
C PHE A 520 -4.77 19.03 17.90
N TYR A 521 -5.98 18.48 17.91
CA TYR A 521 -6.66 18.05 19.14
C TYR A 521 -6.89 16.54 19.08
N LEU A 522 -5.96 15.80 19.67
CA LEU A 522 -6.13 14.39 20.05
C LEU A 522 -6.55 14.35 21.52
N PRO A 523 -7.46 13.45 21.95
CA PRO A 523 -7.72 13.24 23.36
C PRO A 523 -6.41 12.86 24.07
N GLN A 524 -6.03 13.67 25.06
CA GLN A 524 -4.96 13.34 25.99
C GLN A 524 -5.52 12.36 27.01
N ASP A 525 -5.33 11.06 26.78
CA ASP A 525 -5.39 10.07 27.86
C ASP A 525 -3.98 9.53 28.08
N GLY A 526 -3.28 10.26 28.95
CA GLY A 526 -1.96 9.89 29.45
C GLY A 526 -2.05 8.78 30.47
N VAL A 527 -1.10 7.85 30.40
CA VAL A 527 -0.77 6.93 31.50
C VAL A 527 -0.34 7.79 32.70
N GLU A 528 -1.14 7.82 33.76
CA GLU A 528 -0.68 8.33 35.05
C GLU A 528 0.39 7.37 35.60
N ILE A 529 1.64 7.84 35.67
CA ILE A 529 2.70 7.16 36.40
C ILE A 529 2.34 7.29 37.89
N VAL A 530 1.86 6.20 38.49
CA VAL A 530 1.33 6.21 39.86
C VAL A 530 2.44 6.31 40.90
N SER A 531 3.67 5.88 40.58
CA SER A 531 4.86 6.21 41.38
C SER A 531 6.18 5.98 40.64
N SER A 532 7.24 6.67 41.07
CA SER A 532 8.61 6.39 40.66
C SER A 532 9.50 6.17 41.89
N GLU A 533 10.28 5.10 41.88
CA GLU A 533 11.28 4.81 42.92
C GLU A 533 12.68 4.80 42.27
N THR A 534 13.61 5.57 42.83
CA THR A 534 15.00 5.58 42.36
C THR A 534 15.83 4.60 43.19
N ARG A 535 16.32 3.54 42.56
CA ARG A 535 17.30 2.63 43.17
C ARG A 535 18.60 2.66 42.39
N GLY A 536 19.71 2.93 43.08
CA GLY A 536 21.05 2.90 42.49
C GLY A 536 21.25 3.87 41.31
N GLY A 537 20.56 5.01 41.31
CA GLY A 537 20.66 6.02 40.24
C GLY A 537 19.87 5.69 38.97
N THR A 538 19.09 4.62 38.96
CA THR A 538 18.13 4.30 37.88
C THR A 538 16.72 4.50 38.40
N ALA A 539 15.90 5.22 37.63
CA ALA A 539 14.48 5.44 37.94
C ALA A 539 13.68 4.21 37.50
N TYR A 540 12.93 3.62 38.43
CA TYR A 540 11.97 2.56 38.17
C TYR A 540 10.56 3.16 38.28
N TYR A 541 9.74 2.91 37.26
CA TYR A 541 8.35 3.37 37.21
C TYR A 541 7.45 2.17 37.49
N VAL A 542 6.52 2.30 38.44
CA VAL A 542 5.53 1.25 38.81
C VAL A 542 4.14 1.73 38.43
#